data_AF-A0A3T0UTU0-F1
#
_entry.id   AF-A0A3T0UTU0-F1
#
_cell.length_a   1.000
_cell.length_b   1.000
_cell.length_c   1.000
_cell.angle_alpha   90.00
_cell.angle_beta   90.00
_cell.angle_gamma   90.00
#
_symmetry.space_group_name_H-M   'P 1'
#
loop_
_entity.id
_entity.type
_entity.pdbx_description
1 polymer ?
#
loop_
_entity_poly.entity_id
_entity_poly.type
_entity_poly.pdbx_seq_one_letter_code
_entity_poly.pdbx_strand_id
1 'polypeptide(L)'
;MNNIIKNIRHSVTIKEFASVYDYKADIFNTVSISISKADLIRYAISVGEFSNTRLDRKGINFYSSFVEMAFYSKKNRFIKGNSYDHAETSIKATISFLIGMVSAKCIAEKKYQIGYLFHLKDPQITKCKGGKQPDFFGISKNNSYIIEAKGTDRAKVNNTTVDHAKTQTKSISQIDLQHSNNITSYTSFEKHVITSSYPGNQFIISDIDPDGKSGDIKITINTDKGYVKHYKSLYNFLRDNETSETTRNGLDFVVVMTDIGEIGIEKEIYCILKEYDSLFSDDEFLNSSEGLNQEEIYISSRIKDIGYTEKYIKAMENQEGISLGYDGIVIFLKE
;
A
#
# COMPACT_ATOMS: atom_id res chain seq x y z
N MET A 1 33.93 -11.81 9.51
CA MET A 1 33.87 -10.42 8.99
C MET A 1 32.45 -10.17 8.55
N ASN A 2 31.84 -9.15 9.16
CA ASN A 2 30.41 -8.85 9.14
C ASN A 2 29.93 -8.40 7.75
N ASN A 3 29.13 -9.22 7.07
CA ASN A 3 28.27 -8.75 5.98
C ASN A 3 26.85 -8.67 6.50
N ILE A 4 26.61 -7.69 7.36
CA ILE A 4 25.27 -7.27 7.74
C ILE A 4 24.72 -6.48 6.54
N ILE A 5 23.87 -7.07 5.71
CA ILE A 5 22.90 -6.23 4.99
C ILE A 5 21.82 -5.88 6.02
N LYS A 6 22.13 -4.87 6.83
CA LYS A 6 21.10 -4.16 7.61
C LYS A 6 20.01 -3.78 6.61
N ASN A 7 18.75 -3.77 7.04
CA ASN A 7 17.67 -3.16 6.27
C ASN A 7 17.94 -1.64 6.16
N ILE A 8 18.89 -1.26 5.29
CA ILE A 8 19.42 0.11 5.17
C ILE A 8 18.28 0.95 4.62
N ARG A 9 17.97 2.02 5.35
CA ARG A 9 17.00 3.00 4.90
C ARG A 9 17.69 4.00 3.99
N HIS A 10 17.07 4.25 2.85
CA HIS A 10 17.53 5.15 1.82
C HIS A 10 16.67 6.39 1.76
N SER A 11 17.29 7.52 1.45
CA SER A 11 16.56 8.76 1.19
C SER A 11 15.96 8.70 -0.21
N VAL A 12 14.64 8.72 -0.30
CA VAL A 12 13.91 8.83 -1.58
C VAL A 12 13.38 10.25 -1.72
N THR A 13 13.69 10.85 -2.86
CA THR A 13 13.25 12.20 -3.21
C THR A 13 11.80 12.17 -3.68
N ILE A 14 11.00 13.08 -3.11
CA ILE A 14 9.63 13.36 -3.53
C ILE A 14 9.60 14.74 -4.14
N LYS A 15 9.11 14.84 -5.38
CA LYS A 15 8.80 16.11 -6.02
C LYS A 15 7.34 16.43 -5.81
N GLU A 16 7.04 17.53 -5.15
CA GLU A 16 5.67 17.98 -4.87
C GLU A 16 5.27 19.07 -5.83
N PHE A 17 4.20 18.83 -6.60
CA PHE A 17 3.67 19.73 -7.60
C PHE A 17 2.31 20.22 -7.15
N ALA A 18 2.14 21.54 -7.04
CA ALA A 18 0.88 22.16 -6.62
C ALA A 18 -0.21 22.13 -7.70
N SER A 19 0.13 21.70 -8.92
CA SER A 19 -0.82 21.49 -10.01
C SER A 19 -0.24 20.59 -11.11
N VAL A 20 -1.08 20.11 -12.03
CA VAL A 20 -0.60 19.47 -13.26
C VAL A 20 0.14 20.46 -14.17
N TYR A 21 -0.16 21.75 -14.09
CA TYR A 21 0.60 22.77 -14.79
C TYR A 21 2.05 22.81 -14.28
N ASP A 22 2.23 22.85 -12.96
CA ASP A 22 3.56 22.86 -12.34
C ASP A 22 4.34 21.58 -12.66
N TYR A 23 3.66 20.43 -12.73
CA TYR A 23 4.27 19.19 -13.22
C TYR A 23 4.80 19.34 -14.64
N LYS A 24 4.03 19.94 -15.55
CA LYS A 24 4.45 20.15 -16.93
C LYS A 24 5.60 21.15 -17.04
N ALA A 25 5.60 22.19 -16.20
CA ALA A 25 6.63 23.22 -16.11
C ALA A 25 7.88 22.80 -15.31
N ASP A 26 7.85 21.63 -14.65
CA ASP A 26 8.89 21.14 -13.72
C ASP A 26 9.16 22.12 -12.55
N ILE A 27 8.09 22.73 -12.03
CA ILE A 27 8.11 23.60 -10.86
C ILE A 27 7.65 22.78 -9.66
N PHE A 28 8.52 22.53 -8.68
CA PHE A 28 8.18 21.67 -7.56
C PHE A 28 8.91 22.06 -6.28
N ASN A 29 8.30 21.70 -5.15
CA ASN A 29 9.02 21.59 -3.89
C ASN A 29 9.65 20.20 -3.79
N THR A 30 10.77 20.12 -3.07
CA THR A 30 11.45 18.85 -2.83
C THR A 30 11.35 18.49 -1.36
N VAL A 31 10.86 17.28 -1.08
CA VAL A 31 10.96 16.65 0.23
C VAL A 31 11.62 15.29 0.10
N SER A 32 12.06 14.72 1.22
CA SER A 32 12.67 13.40 1.26
C SER A 32 12.04 12.53 2.33
N ILE A 33 11.85 11.25 2.03
CA ILE A 33 11.40 10.25 2.99
C ILE A 33 12.40 9.11 3.09
N SER A 34 12.46 8.50 4.28
CA SER A 34 13.37 7.40 4.60
C SER A 34 12.69 6.06 4.38
N ILE A 35 13.12 5.31 3.37
CA ILE A 35 12.49 4.05 2.92
C ILE A 35 13.53 2.94 2.88
N SER A 36 13.17 1.78 3.40
CA SER A 36 13.98 0.57 3.31
C SER A 36 13.52 -0.34 2.16
N LYS A 37 14.35 -1.30 1.76
CA LYS A 37 13.94 -2.29 0.75
C LYS A 37 12.78 -3.16 1.24
N ALA A 38 12.77 -3.46 2.54
CA ALA A 38 11.67 -4.18 3.19
C ALA A 38 10.35 -3.43 3.08
N ASP A 39 10.35 -2.09 3.14
CA ASP A 39 9.14 -1.27 2.92
C ASP A 39 8.60 -1.46 1.50
N LEU A 40 9.48 -1.37 0.50
CA LEU A 40 9.10 -1.55 -0.90
C LEU A 40 8.52 -2.95 -1.16
N ILE A 41 9.12 -3.99 -0.56
CA ILE A 41 8.63 -5.37 -0.64
C ILE A 41 7.28 -5.53 0.06
N ARG A 42 7.12 -4.98 1.27
CA ARG A 42 5.84 -5.03 2.00
C ARG A 42 4.72 -4.35 1.22
N TYR A 43 4.99 -3.18 0.65
CA TYR A 43 4.04 -2.50 -0.23
C TYR A 43 3.72 -3.32 -1.48
N ALA A 44 4.72 -3.97 -2.09
CA ALA A 44 4.51 -4.80 -3.29
C ALA A 44 3.63 -6.02 -3.00
N ILE A 45 3.85 -6.69 -1.86
CA ILE A 45 3.00 -7.81 -1.40
C ILE A 45 1.58 -7.31 -1.13
N SER A 46 1.42 -6.20 -0.39
CA SER A 46 0.10 -5.64 -0.06
C SER A 46 -0.72 -5.23 -1.29
N VAL A 47 -0.10 -4.72 -2.36
CA VAL A 47 -0.84 -4.39 -3.60
C VAL A 47 -1.10 -5.62 -4.48
N GLY A 48 -0.45 -6.75 -4.21
CA GLY A 48 -0.68 -8.01 -4.90
C GLY A 48 -1.93 -8.75 -4.43
N GLU A 49 -2.40 -8.45 -3.23
CA GLU A 49 -3.62 -9.01 -2.65
C GLU A 49 -4.86 -8.32 -3.25
N PHE A 50 -5.24 -8.74 -4.46
CA PHE A 50 -6.39 -8.20 -5.19
C PHE A 50 -7.56 -9.19 -5.22
N SER A 51 -8.80 -8.69 -5.08
CA SER A 51 -10.01 -9.53 -5.05
C SER A 51 -9.92 -10.64 -4.00
N ASN A 52 -9.33 -10.34 -2.83
CA ASN A 52 -9.20 -11.28 -1.71
C ASN A 52 -8.47 -12.60 -2.06
N THR A 53 -7.60 -12.56 -3.07
CA THR A 53 -6.83 -13.74 -3.48
C THR A 53 -5.61 -13.87 -2.58
N ARG A 54 -5.47 -15.04 -1.96
CA ARG A 54 -4.33 -15.40 -1.11
C ARG A 54 -3.02 -15.37 -1.90
N LEU A 55 -2.01 -14.68 -1.38
CA LEU A 55 -0.62 -14.88 -1.84
C LEU A 55 -0.02 -16.08 -1.11
N ASP A 56 0.36 -17.10 -1.88
CA ASP A 56 1.19 -18.19 -1.37
C ASP A 56 2.68 -17.78 -1.36
N ARG A 57 3.58 -18.70 -0.97
CA ARG A 57 5.03 -18.45 -0.97
C ARG A 57 5.53 -18.02 -2.36
N LYS A 58 4.96 -18.56 -3.44
CA LYS A 58 5.34 -18.21 -4.81
C LYS A 58 4.88 -16.80 -5.16
N GLY A 59 3.67 -16.41 -4.76
CA GLY A 59 3.15 -15.06 -4.90
C GLY A 59 4.02 -14.04 -4.18
N ILE A 60 4.34 -14.29 -2.91
CA ILE A 60 5.25 -13.44 -2.11
C ILE A 60 6.59 -13.27 -2.83
N ASN A 61 7.21 -14.38 -3.26
CA ASN A 61 8.48 -14.34 -4.00
C ASN A 61 8.34 -13.59 -5.33
N PHE A 62 7.23 -13.76 -6.05
CA PHE A 62 6.95 -13.11 -7.32
C PHE A 62 6.88 -11.58 -7.17
N TYR A 63 6.06 -11.08 -6.25
CA TYR A 63 5.94 -9.63 -6.01
C TYR A 63 7.24 -9.03 -5.46
N SER A 64 7.94 -9.76 -4.58
CA SER A 64 9.25 -9.34 -4.07
C SER A 64 10.29 -9.25 -5.18
N SER A 65 10.29 -10.19 -6.13
CA SER A 65 11.23 -10.21 -7.24
C SER A 65 11.13 -8.98 -8.16
N PHE A 66 9.95 -8.38 -8.30
CA PHE A 66 9.82 -7.14 -9.05
C PHE A 66 10.52 -5.96 -8.36
N VAL A 67 10.48 -5.89 -7.03
CA VAL A 67 11.21 -4.88 -6.26
C VAL A 67 12.72 -5.09 -6.39
N GLU A 68 13.15 -6.35 -6.30
CA GLU A 68 14.56 -6.76 -6.52
C GLU A 68 15.05 -6.38 -7.92
N MET A 69 14.23 -6.58 -8.95
CA MET A 69 14.57 -6.21 -10.32
C MET A 69 14.56 -4.70 -10.54
N ALA A 70 13.62 -3.99 -9.92
CA ALA A 70 13.43 -2.56 -10.11
C ALA A 70 14.53 -1.71 -9.47
N PHE A 71 15.08 -2.15 -8.33
CA PHE A 71 15.95 -1.31 -7.50
C PHE A 71 17.30 -1.93 -7.18
N TYR A 72 18.32 -1.09 -7.23
CA TYR A 72 19.63 -1.32 -6.64
C TYR A 72 19.95 -0.21 -5.64
N SER A 73 20.62 -0.55 -4.54
CA SER A 73 21.02 0.42 -3.51
C SER A 73 22.41 0.98 -3.82
N LYS A 74 22.52 2.30 -4.02
CA LYS A 74 23.82 2.98 -4.26
C LYS A 74 23.87 4.32 -3.54
N LYS A 75 24.91 4.55 -2.74
CA LYS A 75 25.19 5.83 -2.06
C LYS A 75 23.95 6.41 -1.34
N ASN A 76 23.29 5.58 -0.53
CA ASN A 76 22.09 5.91 0.23
C ASN A 76 20.83 6.27 -0.60
N ARG A 77 20.74 5.78 -1.83
CA ARG A 77 19.60 6.00 -2.74
C ARG A 77 19.24 4.70 -3.45
N PHE A 78 17.99 4.60 -3.88
CA PHE A 78 17.57 3.59 -4.85
C PHE A 78 17.84 4.09 -6.27
N ILE A 79 18.49 3.25 -7.07
CA ILE A 79 18.70 3.45 -8.50
C ILE A 79 18.00 2.35 -9.29
N LYS A 80 17.70 2.62 -10.55
CA LYS A 80 17.09 1.65 -11.47
C LYS A 80 17.97 0.41 -11.60
N GLY A 81 17.38 -0.77 -11.41
CA GLY A 81 18.06 -2.06 -11.55
C GLY A 81 18.40 -2.37 -13.01
N ASN A 82 19.55 -3.01 -13.23
CA ASN A 82 20.06 -3.29 -14.58
C ASN A 82 19.11 -4.21 -15.37
N SER A 83 18.57 -5.25 -14.72
CA SER A 83 17.65 -6.19 -15.34
C SER A 83 16.33 -5.52 -15.74
N TYR A 84 15.86 -4.55 -14.95
CA TYR A 84 14.69 -3.75 -15.31
C TYR A 84 15.00 -2.79 -16.47
N ASP A 85 16.16 -2.13 -16.46
CA ASP A 85 16.55 -1.19 -17.52
C ASP A 85 16.71 -1.85 -18.90
N HIS A 86 17.09 -3.13 -18.94
CA HIS A 86 17.29 -3.90 -20.17
C HIS A 86 16.17 -4.91 -20.45
N ALA A 87 15.11 -4.93 -19.63
CA ALA A 87 13.97 -5.79 -19.87
C ALA A 87 13.21 -5.40 -21.16
N GLU A 88 12.49 -6.36 -21.73
CA GLU A 88 11.56 -6.11 -22.83
C GLU A 88 10.47 -5.12 -22.40
N THR A 89 9.91 -4.37 -23.35
CA THR A 89 8.94 -3.28 -23.13
C THR A 89 7.74 -3.70 -22.28
N SER A 90 7.15 -4.88 -22.53
CA SER A 90 6.00 -5.37 -21.77
C SER A 90 6.37 -5.67 -20.32
N ILE A 91 7.54 -6.26 -20.08
CA ILE A 91 8.07 -6.53 -18.74
C ILE A 91 8.35 -5.21 -18.02
N LYS A 92 8.93 -4.23 -18.72
CA LYS A 92 9.13 -2.88 -18.17
C LYS A 92 7.82 -2.23 -17.78
N ALA A 93 6.79 -2.36 -18.60
CA ALA A 93 5.46 -1.82 -18.33
C ALA A 93 4.83 -2.49 -17.09
N THR A 94 4.96 -3.81 -16.93
CA THR A 94 4.48 -4.54 -15.75
C THR A 94 5.19 -4.09 -14.48
N ILE A 95 6.53 -4.01 -14.50
CA ILE A 95 7.32 -3.52 -13.35
C ILE A 95 6.94 -2.07 -13.05
N SER A 96 6.90 -1.20 -14.06
CA SER A 96 6.49 0.20 -13.91
C SER A 96 5.12 0.34 -13.25
N PHE A 97 4.15 -0.46 -13.68
CA PHE A 97 2.80 -0.46 -13.14
C PHE A 97 2.80 -0.80 -11.64
N LEU A 98 3.47 -1.90 -11.26
CA LEU A 98 3.60 -2.29 -9.86
C LEU A 98 4.32 -1.22 -9.03
N ILE A 99 5.45 -0.69 -9.52
CA ILE A 99 6.21 0.33 -8.80
C ILE A 99 5.42 1.64 -8.65
N GLY A 100 4.52 1.96 -9.58
CA GLY A 100 3.53 3.01 -9.41
C GLY A 100 2.65 2.80 -8.18
N MET A 101 2.06 1.60 -8.03
CA MET A 101 1.23 1.26 -6.87
C MET A 101 2.03 1.21 -5.56
N VAL A 102 3.24 0.65 -5.59
CA VAL A 102 4.18 0.67 -4.45
C VAL A 102 4.48 2.10 -4.01
N SER A 103 4.67 3.02 -4.96
CA SER A 103 4.92 4.43 -4.65
C SER A 103 3.70 5.10 -4.02
N ALA A 104 2.50 4.77 -4.47
CA ALA A 104 1.25 5.25 -3.87
C ALA A 104 1.09 4.76 -2.41
N LYS A 105 1.31 3.47 -2.13
CA LYS A 105 1.33 2.94 -0.76
C LYS A 105 2.41 3.60 0.10
N CYS A 106 3.59 3.84 -0.46
CA CYS A 106 4.67 4.52 0.23
C CYS A 106 4.30 5.96 0.64
N ILE A 107 3.73 6.76 -0.27
CA ILE A 107 3.29 8.12 0.04
C ILE A 107 2.15 8.09 1.06
N ALA A 108 1.17 7.20 0.87
CA ALA A 108 0.05 7.04 1.78
C ALA A 108 0.53 6.77 3.22
N GLU A 109 1.46 5.82 3.41
CA GLU A 109 1.98 5.48 4.73
C GLU A 109 2.91 6.56 5.29
N LYS A 110 3.96 6.93 4.54
CA LYS A 110 5.07 7.74 5.09
C LYS A 110 4.77 9.23 5.14
N LYS A 111 3.90 9.74 4.27
CA LYS A 111 3.57 11.17 4.20
C LYS A 111 2.17 11.46 4.74
N TYR A 112 1.18 10.68 4.34
CA TYR A 112 -0.22 10.93 4.73
C TYR A 112 -0.66 10.16 5.99
N GLN A 113 0.20 9.29 6.54
CA GLN A 113 -0.08 8.48 7.73
C GLN A 113 -1.36 7.66 7.60
N ILE A 114 -1.56 7.09 6.41
CA ILE A 114 -2.70 6.21 6.09
C ILE A 114 -2.22 4.77 6.30
N GLY A 115 -2.80 4.08 7.26
CA GLY A 115 -2.51 2.66 7.48
C GLY A 115 -3.20 1.73 6.50
N TYR A 116 -4.43 2.06 6.10
CA TYR A 116 -5.15 1.24 5.13
C TYR A 116 -5.59 2.05 3.91
N LEU A 117 -5.12 1.59 2.74
CA LEU A 117 -5.39 2.18 1.44
C LEU A 117 -6.24 1.21 0.63
N PHE A 118 -7.53 1.50 0.53
CA PHE A 118 -8.55 0.71 -0.16
C PHE A 118 -8.34 0.77 -1.67
N HIS A 119 -8.31 -0.39 -2.33
CA HIS A 119 -8.26 -0.48 -3.79
C HIS A 119 -9.67 -0.29 -4.36
N LEU A 120 -9.96 0.84 -5.00
CA LEU A 120 -11.30 1.19 -5.47
C LEU A 120 -11.80 0.32 -6.64
N LYS A 121 -10.87 -0.39 -7.29
CA LYS A 121 -11.22 -1.39 -8.32
C LYS A 121 -11.44 -2.80 -7.76
N ASP A 122 -11.32 -3.01 -6.45
CA ASP A 122 -11.61 -4.32 -5.86
C ASP A 122 -13.15 -4.51 -5.80
N PRO A 123 -13.71 -5.42 -6.62
CA PRO A 123 -15.15 -5.59 -6.74
C PRO A 123 -15.78 -6.15 -5.46
N GLN A 124 -14.98 -6.70 -4.55
CA GLN A 124 -15.51 -7.36 -3.36
C GLN A 124 -15.77 -6.42 -2.19
N ILE A 125 -15.20 -5.21 -2.23
CA ILE A 125 -15.35 -4.19 -1.18
C ILE A 125 -15.89 -2.87 -1.73
N THR A 126 -15.78 -2.65 -3.04
CA THR A 126 -16.19 -1.41 -3.70
C THR A 126 -17.36 -1.65 -4.66
N LYS A 127 -18.41 -0.84 -4.50
CA LYS A 127 -19.52 -0.73 -5.46
C LYS A 127 -19.45 0.63 -6.14
N CYS A 128 -19.24 0.64 -7.45
CA CYS A 128 -19.21 1.84 -8.29
C CYS A 128 -20.20 1.70 -9.45
N LYS A 129 -21.08 2.68 -9.65
CA LYS A 129 -22.00 2.73 -10.80
C LYS A 129 -21.33 3.46 -11.97
N GLY A 130 -20.46 2.75 -12.70
CA GLY A 130 -19.86 3.21 -13.97
C GLY A 130 -18.74 4.25 -13.84
N GLY A 131 -18.07 4.53 -14.96
CA GLY A 131 -17.00 5.53 -15.10
C GLY A 131 -15.58 5.03 -14.79
N LYS A 132 -14.56 5.81 -15.18
CA LYS A 132 -13.15 5.53 -14.84
C LYS A 132 -12.89 6.00 -13.40
N GLN A 133 -12.75 5.03 -12.51
CA GLN A 133 -12.44 5.23 -11.11
C GLN A 133 -10.92 5.31 -10.86
N PRO A 134 -10.49 6.09 -9.87
CA PRO A 134 -9.10 6.12 -9.45
C PRO A 134 -8.67 4.77 -8.83
N ASP A 135 -7.37 4.59 -8.60
CA ASP A 135 -6.85 3.36 -8.03
C ASP A 135 -7.20 3.19 -6.55
N PHE A 136 -7.06 4.25 -5.74
CA PHE A 136 -7.06 4.13 -4.29
C PHE A 136 -7.87 5.20 -3.55
N PHE A 137 -8.39 4.80 -2.39
CA PHE A 137 -8.94 5.69 -1.36
C PHE A 137 -8.33 5.39 0.01
N GLY A 138 -8.04 6.41 0.80
CA GLY A 138 -7.49 6.24 2.15
C GLY A 138 -7.93 7.34 3.10
N ILE A 139 -7.88 7.05 4.39
CA ILE A 139 -8.25 7.99 5.45
C ILE A 139 -7.08 8.12 6.41
N SER A 140 -6.74 9.37 6.70
CA SER A 140 -5.84 9.74 7.80
C SER A 140 -6.66 10.31 8.96
N LYS A 141 -6.00 10.69 10.05
CA LYS A 141 -6.66 11.34 11.19
C LYS A 141 -7.47 12.60 10.82
N ASN A 142 -7.02 13.37 9.82
CA ASN A 142 -7.59 14.68 9.53
C ASN A 142 -8.22 14.79 8.13
N ASN A 143 -7.75 13.99 7.18
CA ASN A 143 -8.10 14.12 5.76
C ASN A 143 -8.45 12.76 5.15
N SER A 144 -9.21 12.81 4.05
CA SER A 144 -9.46 11.67 3.18
C SER A 144 -8.81 11.89 1.82
N TYR A 145 -8.29 10.83 1.22
CA TYR A 145 -7.39 10.90 0.07
C TYR A 145 -7.90 10.05 -1.09
N ILE A 146 -7.84 10.61 -2.29
CA ILE A 146 -8.02 9.88 -3.55
C ILE A 146 -6.69 9.87 -4.28
N ILE A 147 -6.18 8.69 -4.60
CA ILE A 147 -4.87 8.51 -5.21
C ILE A 147 -5.00 7.72 -6.51
N GLU A 148 -4.44 8.27 -7.59
CA GLU A 148 -4.17 7.52 -8.83
C GLU A 148 -2.66 7.25 -8.93
N ALA A 149 -2.31 6.00 -9.20
CA ALA A 149 -0.92 5.56 -9.26
C ALA A 149 -0.44 5.42 -10.72
N LYS A 150 0.75 5.91 -11.02
CA LYS A 150 1.43 5.71 -12.31
C LYS A 150 2.91 5.41 -12.11
N GLY A 151 3.51 4.67 -13.03
CA GLY A 151 4.95 4.44 -13.02
C GLY A 151 5.52 4.34 -14.41
N THR A 152 6.82 4.56 -14.51
CA THR A 152 7.58 4.43 -15.75
C THR A 152 9.04 4.06 -15.47
N ASP A 153 9.71 3.40 -16.43
CA ASP A 153 11.15 3.14 -16.43
C ASP A 153 11.98 4.37 -16.87
N ARG A 154 11.30 5.44 -17.30
CA ARG A 154 11.88 6.67 -17.86
C ARG A 154 12.11 7.73 -16.79
N ALA A 155 12.76 8.83 -17.19
CA ALA A 155 13.05 9.96 -16.32
C ALA A 155 11.79 10.71 -15.81
N LYS A 156 10.65 10.58 -16.48
CA LYS A 156 9.40 11.28 -16.15
C LYS A 156 8.20 10.54 -16.78
N VAL A 157 7.07 10.47 -16.06
CA VAL A 157 5.80 9.99 -16.64
C VAL A 157 5.31 11.02 -17.67
N ASN A 158 4.83 10.55 -18.81
CA ASN A 158 4.43 11.48 -19.87
C ASN A 158 3.22 12.34 -19.45
N ASN A 159 3.15 13.56 -20.01
CA ASN A 159 2.13 14.55 -19.64
C ASN A 159 0.70 14.05 -19.90
N THR A 160 0.48 13.31 -20.99
CA THR A 160 -0.84 12.77 -21.35
C THR A 160 -1.33 11.74 -20.33
N THR A 161 -0.45 10.90 -19.82
CA THR A 161 -0.74 9.94 -18.76
C THR A 161 -1.09 10.65 -17.45
N VAL A 162 -0.41 11.75 -17.12
CA VAL A 162 -0.77 12.58 -15.95
C VAL A 162 -2.11 13.28 -16.15
N ASP A 163 -2.40 13.79 -17.36
CA ASP A 163 -3.71 14.39 -17.67
C ASP A 163 -4.85 13.36 -17.53
N HIS A 164 -4.64 12.13 -17.98
CA HIS A 164 -5.60 11.04 -17.79
C HIS A 164 -5.77 10.68 -16.31
N ALA A 165 -4.68 10.58 -15.55
CA ALA A 165 -4.72 10.31 -14.12
C ALA A 165 -5.48 11.41 -13.37
N LYS A 166 -5.27 12.68 -13.74
CA LYS A 166 -6.04 13.83 -13.26
C LYS A 166 -7.54 13.69 -13.54
N THR A 167 -7.93 13.23 -14.73
CA THR A 167 -9.34 12.98 -15.03
C THR A 167 -9.92 11.87 -14.13
N GLN A 168 -9.15 10.82 -13.83
CA GLN A 168 -9.58 9.72 -12.98
C GLN A 168 -9.75 10.14 -11.52
N THR A 169 -8.80 10.86 -10.93
CA THR A 169 -8.91 11.34 -9.54
C THR A 169 -10.06 12.32 -9.35
N LYS A 170 -10.35 13.12 -10.39
CA LYS A 170 -11.45 14.07 -10.36
C LYS A 170 -12.81 13.44 -10.48
N SER A 171 -12.95 12.23 -11.02
CA SER A 171 -14.27 11.68 -11.37
C SER A 171 -15.20 11.48 -10.17
N ILE A 172 -14.65 11.38 -8.96
CA ILE A 172 -15.39 11.09 -7.72
C ILE A 172 -15.99 12.36 -7.08
N SER A 173 -17.31 12.34 -6.84
CA SER A 173 -18.05 13.32 -6.03
C SER A 173 -18.14 12.94 -4.55
N GLN A 174 -18.32 11.64 -4.29
CA GLN A 174 -18.69 11.14 -2.97
C GLN A 174 -18.21 9.70 -2.77
N ILE A 175 -17.73 9.41 -1.56
CA ILE A 175 -17.41 8.06 -1.10
C ILE A 175 -18.19 7.81 0.19
N ASP A 176 -19.06 6.80 0.16
CA ASP A 176 -19.82 6.33 1.31
C ASP A 176 -19.11 5.14 1.95
N LEU A 177 -18.75 5.29 3.22
CA LEU A 177 -18.15 4.22 4.02
C LEU A 177 -19.23 3.57 4.85
N GLN A 178 -19.47 2.29 4.59
CA GLN A 178 -20.33 1.45 5.40
C GLN A 178 -19.48 0.81 6.52
N HIS A 179 -19.82 1.12 7.77
CA HIS A 179 -19.20 0.58 8.99
C HIS A 179 -20.28 0.32 10.05
N SER A 180 -20.42 -0.91 10.54
CA SER A 180 -21.33 -1.25 11.65
C SER A 180 -22.77 -0.75 11.46
N ASN A 181 -23.32 -0.92 10.25
CA ASN A 181 -24.62 -0.42 9.77
C ASN A 181 -24.74 1.11 9.60
N ASN A 182 -23.70 1.87 9.93
CA ASN A 182 -23.65 3.31 9.71
C ASN A 182 -23.03 3.62 8.35
N ILE A 183 -23.46 4.72 7.75
CA ILE A 183 -22.85 5.28 6.55
C ILE A 183 -22.21 6.61 6.91
N THR A 184 -20.91 6.75 6.65
CA THR A 184 -20.22 8.04 6.70
C THR A 184 -19.88 8.46 5.27
N SER A 185 -20.43 9.60 4.85
CA SER A 185 -20.20 10.14 3.51
C SER A 185 -19.07 11.15 3.51
N TYR A 186 -18.12 10.96 2.60
CA TYR A 186 -17.03 11.89 2.32
C TYR A 186 -17.30 12.57 0.97
N THR A 187 -17.20 13.90 0.94
CA THR A 187 -17.40 14.73 -0.26
C THR A 187 -16.25 15.70 -0.53
N SER A 188 -15.27 15.76 0.39
CA SER A 188 -14.07 16.56 0.29
C SER A 188 -12.85 15.65 0.41
N PHE A 189 -11.95 15.74 -0.58
CA PHE A 189 -10.81 14.84 -0.71
C PHE A 189 -9.55 15.64 -1.07
N GLU A 190 -8.45 15.27 -0.44
CA GLU A 190 -7.11 15.53 -0.94
C GLU A 190 -6.85 14.59 -2.12
N LYS A 191 -6.62 15.14 -3.32
CA LYS A 191 -6.49 14.35 -4.54
C LYS A 191 -5.05 14.37 -5.00
N HIS A 192 -4.52 13.21 -5.36
CA HIS A 192 -3.12 13.10 -5.75
C HIS A 192 -2.94 12.14 -6.92
N VAL A 193 -2.12 12.55 -7.89
CA VAL A 193 -1.52 11.65 -8.86
C VAL A 193 -0.11 11.34 -8.37
N ILE A 194 0.09 10.10 -7.91
CA ILE A 194 1.39 9.64 -7.44
C ILE A 194 2.11 8.92 -8.58
N THR A 195 3.29 9.40 -8.95
CA THR A 195 4.06 8.82 -10.05
C THR A 195 5.44 8.34 -9.61
N SER A 196 5.93 7.25 -10.18
CA SER A 196 7.33 6.82 -10.07
C SER A 196 8.10 7.00 -11.36
N SER A 197 9.37 7.42 -11.26
CA SER A 197 10.26 7.64 -12.40
C SER A 197 11.74 7.54 -12.00
N TYR A 198 12.63 7.56 -13.00
CA TYR A 198 14.08 7.34 -12.85
C TYR A 198 14.96 8.43 -13.50
N PRO A 199 14.82 9.73 -13.16
CA PRO A 199 15.68 10.77 -13.71
C PRO A 199 17.14 10.54 -13.32
N GLY A 200 18.04 10.48 -14.30
CA GLY A 200 19.45 10.15 -14.06
C GLY A 200 19.65 8.77 -13.39
N ASN A 201 18.76 7.82 -13.66
CA ASN A 201 18.69 6.48 -13.05
C ASN A 201 18.35 6.45 -11.55
N GLN A 202 18.05 7.59 -10.91
CA GLN A 202 17.64 7.62 -9.50
C GLN A 202 16.12 7.48 -9.38
N PHE A 203 15.66 6.59 -8.50
CA PHE A 203 14.24 6.48 -8.18
C PHE A 203 13.71 7.75 -7.50
N ILE A 204 12.67 8.34 -8.08
CA ILE A 204 11.97 9.52 -7.58
C ILE A 204 10.47 9.28 -7.65
N ILE A 205 9.76 9.73 -6.62
CA ILE A 205 8.31 9.79 -6.61
C ILE A 205 7.87 11.24 -6.86
N SER A 206 6.85 11.46 -7.69
CA SER A 206 6.18 12.75 -7.79
C SER A 206 4.81 12.66 -7.15
N ASP A 207 4.49 13.65 -6.34
CA ASP A 207 3.18 13.88 -5.73
C ASP A 207 2.58 15.12 -6.40
N ILE A 208 1.51 14.93 -7.18
CA ILE A 208 0.94 15.96 -8.05
C ILE A 208 -0.50 16.22 -7.64
N ASP A 209 -0.80 17.46 -7.25
CA ASP A 209 -2.18 17.93 -7.11
C ASP A 209 -2.82 18.01 -8.52
N PRO A 210 -3.90 17.24 -8.79
CA PRO A 210 -4.56 17.21 -10.07
C PRO A 210 -5.40 18.47 -10.36
N ASP A 211 -5.46 19.46 -9.46
CA ASP A 211 -6.09 20.78 -9.53
C ASP A 211 -7.52 20.80 -10.08
N GLY A 212 -8.53 21.19 -9.29
CA GLY A 212 -9.89 21.51 -9.78
C GLY A 212 -11.03 20.63 -9.30
N LYS A 213 -12.23 20.85 -9.86
CA LYS A 213 -13.50 20.35 -9.28
C LYS A 213 -13.69 18.83 -9.41
N SER A 214 -14.39 18.27 -8.43
CA SER A 214 -14.93 16.90 -8.45
C SER A 214 -15.97 16.73 -9.57
N GLY A 215 -16.00 15.54 -10.17
CA GLY A 215 -17.04 15.03 -11.06
C GLY A 215 -18.18 14.40 -10.27
N ASP A 216 -18.90 13.46 -10.87
CA ASP A 216 -20.22 13.03 -10.39
C ASP A 216 -20.29 11.56 -9.88
N ILE A 217 -19.18 10.81 -9.94
CA ILE A 217 -19.19 9.39 -9.55
C ILE A 217 -19.34 9.26 -8.04
N LYS A 218 -20.25 8.37 -7.61
CA LYS A 218 -20.42 7.98 -6.21
C LYS A 218 -19.95 6.54 -6.03
N ILE A 219 -19.15 6.32 -4.99
CA ILE A 219 -18.63 5.01 -4.61
C ILE A 219 -19.13 4.65 -3.23
N THR A 220 -19.46 3.38 -3.02
CA THR A 220 -19.70 2.82 -1.69
C THR A 220 -18.63 1.78 -1.37
N ILE A 221 -18.04 1.88 -0.18
CA ILE A 221 -17.03 0.93 0.32
C ILE A 221 -17.57 0.27 1.60
N ASN A 222 -17.58 -1.06 1.63
CA ASN A 222 -17.79 -1.80 2.89
C ASN A 222 -16.45 -1.88 3.63
N THR A 223 -16.30 -1.04 4.66
CA THR A 223 -15.03 -0.91 5.38
C THR A 223 -14.78 -2.09 6.31
N ASP A 224 -15.82 -2.66 6.93
CA ASP A 224 -15.70 -3.84 7.80
C ASP A 224 -15.10 -5.01 7.03
N LYS A 225 -15.70 -5.28 5.88
CA LYS A 225 -15.22 -6.29 4.95
C LYS A 225 -13.84 -5.95 4.39
N GLY A 226 -13.59 -4.66 4.12
CA GLY A 226 -12.30 -4.17 3.66
C GLY A 226 -11.16 -4.48 4.63
N TYR A 227 -11.36 -4.26 5.94
CA TYR A 227 -10.36 -4.56 6.96
C TYR A 227 -10.15 -6.06 7.11
N VAL A 228 -11.22 -6.87 7.19
CA VAL A 228 -11.08 -8.33 7.31
C VAL A 228 -10.34 -8.93 6.11
N LYS A 229 -10.66 -8.48 4.89
CA LYS A 229 -10.02 -8.96 3.67
C LYS A 229 -8.55 -8.57 3.55
N HIS A 230 -8.19 -7.37 4.01
CA HIS A 230 -6.79 -6.94 4.08
C HIS A 230 -5.92 -7.95 4.84
N TYR A 231 -6.46 -8.49 5.94
CA TYR A 231 -5.71 -9.45 6.74
C TYR A 231 -5.93 -10.90 6.34
N LYS A 232 -7.00 -11.24 5.61
CA LYS A 232 -7.37 -12.63 5.30
C LYS A 232 -6.21 -13.42 4.68
N SER A 233 -5.60 -12.87 3.64
CA SER A 233 -4.53 -13.53 2.90
C SER A 233 -3.32 -13.83 3.81
N LEU A 234 -2.83 -12.81 4.52
CA LEU A 234 -1.70 -12.95 5.42
C LEU A 234 -2.02 -13.83 6.65
N TYR A 235 -3.21 -13.72 7.22
CA TYR A 235 -3.65 -14.59 8.32
C TYR A 235 -3.69 -16.05 7.89
N ASN A 236 -4.30 -16.36 6.74
CA ASN A 236 -4.30 -17.72 6.19
C ASN A 236 -2.88 -18.21 5.86
N PHE A 237 -2.00 -17.32 5.40
CA PHE A 237 -0.60 -17.64 5.22
C PHE A 237 0.08 -18.01 6.55
N LEU A 238 -0.13 -17.24 7.61
CA LEU A 238 0.40 -17.53 8.94
C LEU A 238 -0.17 -18.84 9.51
N ARG A 239 -1.49 -19.02 9.48
CA ARG A 239 -2.18 -20.20 10.02
C ARG A 239 -1.71 -21.51 9.40
N ASP A 240 -1.50 -21.51 8.09
CA ASP A 240 -1.17 -22.72 7.34
C ASP A 240 0.34 -23.04 7.31
N ASN A 241 1.17 -22.22 7.96
CA ASN A 241 2.62 -22.42 8.03
C ASN A 241 3.08 -22.49 9.50
N GLU A 242 4.29 -22.99 9.71
CA GLU A 242 4.93 -22.93 11.03
C GLU A 242 5.21 -21.47 11.41
N THR A 243 4.56 -21.00 12.48
CA THR A 243 4.71 -19.65 13.01
C THR A 243 5.66 -19.62 14.19
N SER A 244 6.24 -18.45 14.43
CA SER A 244 6.99 -18.14 15.65
C SER A 244 6.60 -16.76 16.16
N GLU A 245 6.81 -16.53 17.45
CA GLU A 245 6.65 -15.21 18.05
C GLU A 245 8.00 -14.49 18.14
N THR A 246 8.02 -13.20 17.83
CA THR A 246 9.21 -12.37 17.93
C THR A 246 8.87 -10.99 18.48
N THR A 247 9.77 -10.44 19.30
CA THR A 247 9.63 -9.09 19.85
C THR A 247 10.65 -8.17 19.18
N ARG A 248 10.19 -7.05 18.63
CA ARG A 248 11.03 -6.00 18.04
C ARG A 248 10.44 -4.64 18.38
N ASN A 249 11.28 -3.70 18.79
CA ASN A 249 10.88 -2.34 19.18
C ASN A 249 9.74 -2.28 20.23
N GLY A 250 9.66 -3.27 21.12
CA GLY A 250 8.63 -3.34 22.16
C GLY A 250 7.24 -3.78 21.66
N LEU A 251 7.13 -4.23 20.41
CA LEU A 251 5.95 -4.89 19.87
C LEU A 251 6.22 -6.38 19.67
N ASP A 252 5.17 -7.18 19.85
CA ASP A 252 5.20 -8.62 19.63
C ASP A 252 4.53 -8.94 18.31
N PHE A 253 5.09 -9.89 17.58
CA PHE A 253 4.65 -10.27 16.24
C PHE A 253 4.52 -11.79 16.14
N VAL A 254 3.58 -12.23 15.31
CA VAL A 254 3.49 -13.62 14.85
C VAL A 254 3.96 -13.67 13.40
N VAL A 255 5.03 -14.43 13.16
CA VAL A 255 5.74 -14.44 11.88
C VAL A 255 5.94 -15.83 11.31
N VAL A 256 6.09 -15.90 9.98
CA VAL A 256 6.51 -17.07 9.22
C VAL A 256 7.83 -16.75 8.52
N MET A 257 8.78 -17.67 8.57
CA MET A 257 10.02 -17.59 7.80
C MET A 257 9.77 -17.92 6.33
N THR A 258 10.25 -17.05 5.44
CA THR A 258 10.18 -17.16 3.97
C THR A 258 11.55 -16.98 3.33
N ASP A 259 11.64 -17.09 2.01
CA ASP A 259 12.91 -16.93 1.29
C ASP A 259 13.45 -15.49 1.38
N ILE A 260 12.56 -14.51 1.53
CA ILE A 260 12.94 -13.09 1.67
C ILE A 260 13.20 -12.67 3.11
N GLY A 261 12.86 -13.52 4.09
CA GLY A 261 12.92 -13.22 5.53
C GLY A 261 11.62 -13.55 6.25
N GLU A 262 11.42 -12.96 7.41
CA GLU A 262 10.21 -13.15 8.22
C GLU A 262 9.11 -12.17 7.78
N ILE A 263 7.90 -12.70 7.63
CA ILE A 263 6.70 -11.91 7.31
C ILE A 263 5.66 -12.23 8.37
N GLY A 264 4.96 -11.21 8.85
CA GLY A 264 3.89 -11.44 9.81
C GLY A 264 3.05 -10.23 10.13
N ILE A 265 2.33 -10.33 11.23
CA ILE A 265 1.48 -9.27 11.76
C ILE A 265 1.71 -9.11 13.26
N GLU A 266 1.37 -7.92 13.76
CA GLU A 266 1.34 -7.63 15.19
C GLU A 266 0.44 -8.63 15.93
N LYS A 267 0.89 -9.07 17.11
CA LYS A 267 0.33 -10.20 17.84
C LYS A 267 -1.11 -9.98 18.31
N GLU A 268 -1.48 -8.77 18.72
CA GLU A 268 -2.87 -8.44 19.07
C GLU A 268 -3.79 -8.63 17.87
N ILE A 269 -3.38 -8.16 16.69
CA ILE A 269 -4.13 -8.39 15.44
C ILE A 269 -4.25 -9.89 15.17
N TYR A 270 -3.15 -10.65 15.25
CA TYR A 270 -3.19 -12.10 15.04
C TYR A 270 -4.17 -12.80 15.99
N CYS A 271 -4.14 -12.46 17.29
CA CYS A 271 -5.04 -13.03 18.28
C CYS A 271 -6.51 -12.73 17.96
N ILE A 272 -6.84 -11.48 17.59
CA ILE A 272 -8.20 -11.10 17.19
C ILE A 272 -8.66 -11.92 15.99
N LEU A 273 -7.83 -12.08 14.96
CA LEU A 273 -8.20 -12.86 13.77
C LEU A 273 -8.37 -14.35 14.10
N LYS A 274 -7.51 -14.89 14.98
CA LYS A 274 -7.54 -16.29 15.41
C LYS A 274 -8.79 -16.66 16.22
N GLU A 275 -9.34 -15.72 17.00
CA GLU A 275 -10.63 -15.92 17.70
C GLU A 275 -11.78 -16.23 16.73
N TYR A 276 -11.66 -15.81 15.46
CA TYR A 276 -12.66 -15.99 14.41
C TYR A 276 -12.15 -16.87 13.25
N ASP A 277 -11.26 -17.84 13.52
CA ASP A 277 -10.61 -18.68 12.49
C ASP A 277 -11.57 -19.36 11.50
N SER A 278 -12.79 -19.69 11.94
CA SER A 278 -13.84 -20.26 11.09
C SER A 278 -14.19 -19.37 9.90
N LEU A 279 -14.16 -18.03 10.07
CA LEU A 279 -14.41 -17.08 8.99
C LEU A 279 -13.41 -17.15 7.85
N PHE A 280 -12.17 -17.47 8.19
CA PHE A 280 -11.05 -17.47 7.25
C PHE A 280 -10.89 -18.81 6.54
N SER A 281 -11.62 -19.83 7.00
CA SER A 281 -11.63 -21.20 6.45
C SER A 281 -12.68 -21.40 5.35
N ASP A 282 -13.67 -20.51 5.24
CA ASP A 282 -14.75 -20.59 4.26
C ASP A 282 -14.59 -19.51 3.17
N ASP A 283 -14.11 -19.91 2.00
CA ASP A 283 -13.95 -19.01 0.86
C ASP A 283 -15.30 -18.55 0.27
N GLU A 284 -16.39 -19.31 0.43
CA GLU A 284 -17.72 -18.89 -0.04
C GLU A 284 -18.30 -17.78 0.84
N PHE A 285 -18.09 -17.88 2.16
CA PHE A 285 -18.63 -16.94 3.14
C PHE A 285 -18.13 -15.49 2.93
N LEU A 286 -16.82 -15.29 2.77
CA LEU A 286 -16.22 -13.96 2.56
C LEU A 286 -16.46 -13.39 1.14
N ASN A 287 -16.85 -14.25 0.19
CA ASN A 287 -17.18 -13.85 -1.18
C ASN A 287 -18.67 -13.49 -1.37
N SER A 288 -19.53 -13.79 -0.39
CA SER A 288 -20.94 -13.38 -0.43
C SER A 288 -21.08 -11.84 -0.47
N SER A 289 -21.86 -11.33 -1.42
CA SER A 289 -22.02 -9.87 -1.65
C SER A 289 -23.06 -9.20 -0.75
N GLU A 290 -23.66 -9.95 0.19
CA GLU A 290 -24.83 -9.56 0.94
C GLU A 290 -24.58 -9.53 2.46
N GLY A 291 -24.93 -8.41 3.08
CA GLY A 291 -24.97 -8.26 4.54
C GLY A 291 -23.66 -7.82 5.19
N LEU A 292 -23.79 -7.24 6.37
CA LEU A 292 -22.70 -7.04 7.30
C LEU A 292 -22.68 -8.25 8.24
N ASN A 293 -21.58 -8.99 8.30
CA ASN A 293 -21.41 -10.00 9.34
C ASN A 293 -21.04 -9.30 10.66
N GLN A 294 -21.72 -9.66 11.76
CA GLN A 294 -21.40 -9.17 13.10
C GLN A 294 -19.96 -9.45 13.50
N GLU A 295 -19.39 -10.56 13.04
CA GLU A 295 -17.99 -10.89 13.31
C GLU A 295 -17.03 -10.00 12.51
N GLU A 296 -17.35 -9.66 11.25
CA GLU A 296 -16.57 -8.70 10.46
C GLU A 296 -16.57 -7.31 11.12
N ILE A 297 -17.72 -6.88 11.63
CA ILE A 297 -17.88 -5.63 12.40
C ILE A 297 -17.02 -5.66 13.68
N TYR A 298 -17.06 -6.78 14.40
CA TYR A 298 -16.30 -6.91 15.64
C TYR A 298 -14.79 -6.83 15.36
N ILE A 299 -14.30 -7.63 14.40
CA ILE A 299 -12.89 -7.67 14.00
C ILE A 299 -12.44 -6.27 13.55
N SER A 300 -13.19 -5.63 12.64
CA SER A 300 -12.84 -4.32 12.11
C SER A 300 -12.73 -3.26 13.22
N SER A 301 -13.67 -3.27 14.17
CA SER A 301 -13.71 -2.31 15.28
C SER A 301 -12.49 -2.40 16.20
N ARG A 302 -11.89 -3.60 16.30
CA ARG A 302 -10.72 -3.88 17.13
C ARG A 302 -9.40 -3.58 16.43
N ILE A 303 -9.31 -3.78 15.12
CA ILE A 303 -8.03 -3.69 14.40
C ILE A 303 -7.79 -2.36 13.69
N LYS A 304 -8.84 -1.62 13.31
CA LYS A 304 -8.73 -0.42 12.48
C LYS A 304 -7.80 0.66 13.06
N ASP A 305 -7.69 0.72 14.39
CA ASP A 305 -6.97 1.77 15.10
C ASP A 305 -5.67 1.31 15.79
N ILE A 306 -5.31 0.01 15.72
CA ILE A 306 -4.16 -0.55 16.46
C ILE A 306 -2.85 0.17 16.13
N GLY A 307 -2.61 0.46 14.85
CA GLY A 307 -1.37 1.12 14.43
C GLY A 307 -1.23 2.58 14.82
N TYR A 308 -2.28 3.20 15.36
CA TYR A 308 -2.28 4.62 15.75
C TYR A 308 -2.12 4.82 17.26
N THR A 309 -1.88 3.76 18.03
CA THR A 309 -1.56 3.88 19.45
C THR A 309 -0.16 4.48 19.66
N GLU A 310 0.06 5.15 20.79
CA GLU A 310 1.36 5.78 21.09
C GLU A 310 2.51 4.76 21.12
N LYS A 311 2.24 3.57 21.68
CA LYS A 311 3.20 2.44 21.69
C LYS A 311 3.62 2.08 20.27
N TYR A 312 2.66 2.00 19.36
CA TYR A 312 2.89 1.61 17.99
C TYR A 312 3.65 2.68 17.21
N ILE A 313 3.26 3.96 17.36
CA ILE A 313 3.95 5.08 16.72
C ILE A 313 5.43 5.12 17.15
N LYS A 314 5.74 4.93 18.45
CA LYS A 314 7.13 4.84 18.93
C LYS A 314 7.91 3.68 18.29
N ALA A 315 7.27 2.51 18.13
CA ALA A 315 7.91 1.38 17.46
C ALA A 315 8.17 1.66 15.97
N MET A 316 7.30 2.43 15.32
CA MET A 316 7.48 2.90 13.95
C MET A 316 8.53 4.01 13.80
N GLU A 317 8.86 4.78 14.84
CA GLU A 317 9.95 5.76 14.78
C GLU A 317 11.33 5.07 14.72
N ASN A 318 11.46 3.89 15.33
CA ASN A 318 12.70 3.12 15.36
C ASN A 318 12.78 2.03 14.28
N GLN A 319 12.65 2.37 12.99
CA GLN A 319 12.61 1.34 11.94
C GLN A 319 13.96 0.72 11.53
N GLU A 320 14.95 0.63 12.43
CA GLU A 320 16.18 -0.11 12.13
C GLU A 320 15.87 -1.60 12.02
N GLY A 321 16.15 -2.21 10.85
CA GLY A 321 15.97 -3.65 10.66
C GLY A 321 14.52 -4.13 10.46
N ILE A 322 13.53 -3.23 10.54
CA ILE A 322 12.10 -3.56 10.47
C ILE A 322 11.39 -2.73 9.39
N SER A 323 10.51 -3.35 8.62
CA SER A 323 9.45 -2.63 7.90
C SER A 323 8.12 -2.91 8.59
N LEU A 324 7.59 -1.90 9.26
CA LEU A 324 6.32 -1.94 9.98
C LEU A 324 5.38 -0.90 9.41
N GLY A 325 4.16 -1.30 9.05
CA GLY A 325 3.09 -0.40 8.63
C GLY A 325 2.15 -0.02 9.75
N TYR A 326 1.35 1.04 9.58
CA TYR A 326 0.24 1.36 10.50
C TYR A 326 -0.88 0.30 10.49
N ASP A 327 -0.81 -0.66 9.58
CA ASP A 327 -1.72 -1.80 9.47
C ASP A 327 -1.22 -3.05 10.21
N GLY A 328 -0.21 -2.95 11.08
CA GLY A 328 0.24 -4.16 11.80
C GLY A 328 1.15 -5.09 11.00
N ILE A 329 1.22 -4.96 9.68
CA ILE A 329 1.97 -5.88 8.82
C ILE A 329 3.46 -5.57 8.94
N VAL A 330 4.26 -6.62 9.10
CA VAL A 330 5.69 -6.54 9.32
C VAL A 330 6.49 -7.42 8.36
N ILE A 331 7.64 -6.91 7.92
CA ILE A 331 8.68 -7.70 7.25
C ILE A 331 10.03 -7.45 7.91
N PHE A 332 10.73 -8.55 8.22
CA PHE A 332 12.14 -8.57 8.61
C PHE A 332 12.92 -9.28 7.50
N LEU A 333 13.73 -8.53 6.73
CA LEU A 333 14.50 -9.14 5.65
C LEU A 333 15.56 -10.09 6.21
N LYS A 334 15.78 -11.19 5.50
CA LYS A 334 16.88 -12.12 5.77
C LYS A 334 18.22 -11.39 5.57
N GLU A 335 19.13 -11.57 6.53
CA GLU A 335 20.47 -10.98 6.51
C GLU A 335 21.35 -11.46 5.34
#